data_AF-A0A6I9LF51-F1
#
_entry.id   AF-A0A6I9LF51-F1
#
_cell.length_a   1.000
_cell.length_b   1.000
_cell.length_c   1.000
_cell.angle_alpha   90.00
_cell.angle_beta   90.00
_cell.angle_gamma   90.00
#
_symmetry.space_group_name_H-M   'P 1'
#
loop_
_entity.id
_entity.type
_entity.pdbx_description
1 polymer ?
#
loop_
_entity_poly.entity_id
_entity_poly.type
_entity_poly.pdbx_seq_one_letter_code
_entity_poly.pdbx_strand_id
1 'polypeptide(L)'
;MRELRQARYTGPGSFGIMLQKHPHSFALVFVTSLVLSYCLRMASAAPPRDPSLDAEWEEWKMNFKKSYSPDEEGHRRAVWEKNKKFIENHNADYEQGKTSFSMGLNGFSDMTWEEFKIRCTGILKSPEDLPKSKTLEENRNEAPVMD
;
A
#
# COMPACT_ATOMS: atom_id res chain seq x y z
N MET A 1 38.62 59.58 -47.64
CA MET A 1 38.19 58.96 -48.91
C MET A 1 39.05 57.74 -49.20
N ARG A 2 38.42 56.67 -49.72
CA ARG A 2 38.87 55.26 -49.92
C ARG A 2 38.64 54.38 -48.67
N GLU A 3 37.55 53.61 -48.53
CA GLU A 3 37.04 52.45 -49.31
C GLU A 3 38.11 51.35 -49.47
N LEU A 4 37.92 50.04 -49.31
CA LEU A 4 36.86 49.10 -48.94
C LEU A 4 37.54 47.71 -48.95
N ARG A 5 37.15 46.78 -48.08
CA ARG A 5 36.66 45.41 -48.44
C ARG A 5 36.72 44.44 -47.26
N GLN A 6 35.53 44.11 -46.76
CA GLN A 6 35.24 42.82 -46.14
C GLN A 6 35.39 41.73 -47.21
N ALA A 7 36.13 40.66 -46.91
CA ALA A 7 36.09 39.42 -47.67
C ALA A 7 35.39 38.34 -46.85
N ARG A 8 34.24 37.88 -47.35
CA ARG A 8 33.56 36.66 -46.93
C ARG A 8 34.15 35.45 -47.68
N TYR A 9 34.45 34.40 -46.91
CA TYR A 9 34.22 32.95 -47.10
C TYR A 9 34.59 32.25 -48.43
N THR A 10 35.27 31.08 -48.34
CA THR A 10 34.75 29.73 -48.75
C THR A 10 35.79 28.58 -48.59
N GLY A 11 35.54 27.66 -47.63
CA GLY A 11 35.70 26.17 -47.66
C GLY A 11 37.06 25.47 -47.92
N PRO A 12 37.15 24.11 -47.89
CA PRO A 12 36.31 23.10 -47.22
C PRO A 12 37.14 22.14 -46.33
N GLY A 13 36.60 21.76 -45.17
CA GLY A 13 37.24 20.79 -44.25
C GLY A 13 36.18 19.98 -43.53
N SER A 14 35.48 19.17 -44.31
CA SER A 14 34.43 18.27 -43.87
C SER A 14 34.99 17.17 -42.97
N PHE A 15 34.73 17.25 -41.67
CA PHE A 15 34.53 16.07 -40.83
C PHE A 15 33.17 16.21 -40.17
N GLY A 16 32.14 16.06 -41.02
CA GLY A 16 30.81 15.72 -40.57
C GLY A 16 30.92 14.43 -39.76
N ILE A 17 30.75 14.56 -38.44
CA ILE A 17 30.46 13.42 -37.56
C ILE A 17 29.14 12.86 -38.05
N MET A 18 29.28 11.78 -38.82
CA MET A 18 28.23 11.03 -39.46
C MET A 18 27.21 10.64 -38.38
N LEU A 19 25.98 11.09 -38.60
CA LEU A 19 24.78 10.57 -37.97
C LEU A 19 24.84 9.04 -37.91
N GLN A 20 24.34 8.51 -36.78
CA GLN A 20 23.60 7.25 -36.65
C GLN A 20 24.20 6.28 -35.63
N LYS A 21 23.70 6.31 -34.39
CA LYS A 21 23.24 5.10 -33.66
C LYS A 21 21.99 5.42 -32.81
N HIS A 22 20.85 5.29 -33.49
CA HIS A 22 19.52 4.91 -32.99
C HIS A 22 18.91 5.70 -31.80
N PRO A 23 17.98 6.65 -32.05
CA PRO A 23 17.13 7.24 -30.99
C PRO A 23 16.28 6.17 -30.26
N HIS A 24 16.03 5.03 -30.91
CA HIS A 24 15.37 3.87 -30.30
C HIS A 24 16.17 3.23 -29.16
N SER A 25 17.51 3.29 -29.19
CA SER A 25 18.37 2.69 -28.15
C SER A 25 18.29 3.48 -26.85
N PHE A 26 18.35 4.82 -26.95
CA PHE A 26 18.18 5.69 -25.79
C PHE A 26 16.77 5.58 -25.21
N ALA A 27 15.74 5.63 -26.07
CA ALA A 27 14.36 5.45 -25.62
C ALA A 27 14.15 4.11 -24.89
N LEU A 28 14.77 3.01 -25.37
CA LEU A 28 14.68 1.70 -24.74
C LEU A 28 15.40 1.66 -23.36
N VAL A 29 16.56 2.29 -23.23
CA VAL A 29 17.27 2.41 -21.94
C VAL A 29 16.47 3.26 -20.95
N PHE A 30 15.83 4.35 -21.40
CA PHE A 30 14.95 5.17 -20.56
C PHE A 30 13.70 4.39 -20.14
N VAL A 31 13.04 3.68 -21.05
CA VAL A 31 11.84 2.89 -20.74
C VAL A 31 12.16 1.76 -19.78
N THR A 32 13.25 1.03 -20.00
CA THR A 32 13.67 -0.05 -19.09
C THR A 32 14.09 0.47 -17.71
N SER A 33 14.76 1.63 -17.64
CA SER A 33 15.06 2.30 -16.37
C SER A 33 13.80 2.73 -15.61
N LEU A 34 12.80 3.26 -16.32
CA LEU A 34 11.51 3.64 -15.73
C LEU A 34 10.75 2.42 -15.21
N VAL A 35 10.69 1.36 -16.02
CA VAL A 35 10.06 0.07 -15.67
C VAL A 35 10.76 -0.56 -14.47
N LEU A 36 12.10 -0.60 -14.45
CA LEU A 36 12.86 -1.16 -13.33
C LEU A 36 12.66 -0.36 -12.04
N SER A 37 12.60 0.97 -12.12
CA SER A 37 12.31 1.82 -10.94
C SER A 37 10.89 1.62 -10.43
N TYR A 38 9.94 1.33 -11.32
CA TYR A 38 8.55 1.02 -10.98
C TYR A 38 8.44 -0.38 -10.36
N CYS A 39 9.16 -1.37 -10.89
CA CYS A 39 9.24 -2.72 -10.32
C CYS A 39 9.80 -2.70 -8.88
N LEU A 40 10.77 -1.83 -8.59
CA LEU A 40 11.35 -1.69 -7.25
C LEU A 40 10.42 -0.99 -6.24
N ARG A 41 9.42 -0.23 -6.73
CA ARG A 41 8.42 0.44 -5.88
C ARG A 41 7.31 -0.48 -5.36
N MET A 42 7.26 -1.73 -5.82
CA MET A 42 6.25 -2.72 -5.41
C MET A 42 6.67 -3.58 -4.20
N ALA A 43 7.53 -3.06 -3.33
CA ALA A 43 7.95 -3.76 -2.12
C ALA A 43 7.20 -3.25 -0.88
N SER A 44 5.97 -3.73 -0.67
CA SER A 44 5.40 -4.05 0.66
C SER A 44 3.91 -4.41 0.50
N ALA A 45 3.51 -5.58 0.98
CA ALA A 45 2.13 -6.06 0.94
C ALA A 45 1.28 -5.68 2.19
N ALA A 46 1.80 -4.82 3.07
CA ALA A 46 1.05 -4.32 4.22
C ALA A 46 1.29 -2.81 4.41
N PRO A 47 0.24 -2.03 4.75
CA PRO A 47 0.42 -0.67 5.22
C PRO A 47 1.40 -0.66 6.41
N PRO A 48 2.41 0.22 6.41
CA PRO A 48 3.32 0.33 7.53
C PRO A 48 2.55 0.82 8.77
N ARG A 49 2.82 0.22 9.94
CA ARG A 49 2.35 0.70 11.24
C ARG A 49 2.79 2.15 11.43
N ASP A 50 1.88 2.98 11.92
CA ASP A 50 2.19 4.37 12.29
C ASP A 50 2.58 4.45 13.78
N PRO A 51 3.87 4.70 14.12
CA PRO A 51 4.32 4.80 15.51
C PRO A 51 3.70 5.99 16.26
N SER A 52 3.24 7.03 15.55
CA SER A 52 2.64 8.21 16.20
C SER A 52 1.31 7.89 16.87
N LEU A 53 0.63 6.84 16.41
CA LEU A 53 -0.65 6.40 16.94
C LEU A 53 -0.51 5.40 18.09
N ASP A 54 0.71 5.06 18.53
CA ASP A 54 0.95 3.98 19.49
C ASP A 54 0.33 4.29 20.86
N ALA A 55 0.42 5.54 21.33
CA ALA A 55 -0.21 5.94 22.59
C ALA A 55 -1.74 5.80 22.53
N GLU A 56 -2.35 6.26 21.43
CA GLU A 56 -3.80 6.18 21.23
C GLU A 56 -4.29 4.73 21.07
N TRP A 57 -3.45 3.84 20.52
CA TRP A 57 -3.71 2.40 20.49
C TRP A 57 -3.89 1.81 21.87
N GLU A 58 -2.92 2.09 22.75
CA GLU A 58 -2.87 1.52 24.10
C GLU A 58 -4.02 2.08 24.94
N GLU A 59 -4.31 3.37 24.81
CA GLU A 59 -5.47 3.99 25.43
C GLU A 59 -6.78 3.37 24.95
N TRP A 60 -6.96 3.19 23.64
CA TRP A 60 -8.14 2.56 23.08
C TRP A 60 -8.28 1.10 23.56
N LYS A 61 -7.20 0.31 23.58
CA LYS A 61 -7.21 -1.05 24.11
C LYS A 61 -7.60 -1.08 25.58
N MET A 62 -7.08 -0.17 26.39
CA MET A 62 -7.44 -0.05 27.80
C MET A 62 -8.92 0.29 27.97
N ASN A 63 -9.42 1.29 27.25
CA ASN A 63 -10.81 1.76 27.32
C ASN A 63 -11.81 0.66 26.94
N PHE A 64 -11.48 -0.16 25.94
CA PHE A 64 -12.34 -1.26 25.48
C PHE A 64 -11.92 -2.64 26.01
N LYS A 65 -11.00 -2.69 26.98
CA LYS A 65 -10.50 -3.91 27.64
C LYS A 65 -10.04 -4.99 26.65
N LYS A 66 -9.28 -4.58 25.64
CA LYS A 66 -8.73 -5.44 24.60
C LYS A 66 -7.37 -6.00 25.00
N SER A 67 -7.13 -7.26 24.65
CA SER A 67 -5.86 -7.95 24.84
C SER A 67 -5.68 -8.93 23.68
N TYR A 68 -4.52 -8.91 23.02
CA TYR A 68 -4.23 -9.78 21.88
C TYR A 68 -2.90 -10.52 22.08
N SER A 69 -2.72 -11.62 21.35
CA SER A 69 -1.42 -12.29 21.27
C SER A 69 -0.47 -11.49 20.36
N PRO A 70 0.86 -11.66 20.48
CA PRO A 70 1.83 -10.99 19.60
C PRO A 70 1.57 -11.22 18.10
N ASP A 71 1.05 -12.40 17.73
CA ASP A 71 0.74 -12.75 16.34
C ASP A 71 -0.52 -12.05 15.82
N GLU A 72 -1.48 -11.72 16.69
CA GLU A 72 -2.74 -11.06 16.33
C GLU A 72 -2.66 -9.53 16.41
N GLU A 73 -1.88 -9.01 17.37
CA GLU A 73 -1.76 -7.58 17.68
C GLU A 73 -1.47 -6.74 16.43
N GLY A 74 -0.55 -7.17 15.57
CA GLY A 74 -0.19 -6.46 14.35
C GLY A 74 -1.34 -6.36 13.35
N HIS A 75 -2.14 -7.43 13.20
CA HIS A 75 -3.32 -7.43 12.33
C HIS A 75 -4.41 -6.50 12.88
N ARG A 76 -4.71 -6.61 14.17
CA ARG A 76 -5.73 -5.78 14.85
C ARG A 76 -5.36 -4.31 14.80
N ARG A 77 -4.09 -4.00 15.01
CA ARG A 77 -3.53 -2.65 14.87
C ARG A 77 -3.75 -2.08 13.47
N ALA A 78 -3.43 -2.85 12.42
CA ALA A 78 -3.62 -2.40 11.04
C ALA A 78 -5.11 -2.14 10.69
N VAL A 79 -6.02 -3.00 11.18
CA VAL A 79 -7.46 -2.82 10.99
C VAL A 79 -7.96 -1.56 11.73
N TRP A 80 -7.48 -1.35 12.97
CA TRP A 80 -7.81 -0.18 13.75
C TRP A 80 -7.36 1.13 13.10
N GLU A 81 -6.11 1.20 12.61
CA GLU A 81 -5.60 2.39 11.92
C GLU A 81 -6.42 2.68 10.64
N LYS A 82 -6.78 1.64 9.89
CA LYS A 82 -7.65 1.76 8.71
C LYS A 82 -9.03 2.33 9.07
N ASN A 83 -9.65 1.81 10.13
CA ASN A 83 -10.97 2.26 10.57
C ASN A 83 -10.93 3.67 11.15
N LYS A 84 -9.86 4.04 11.87
CA LYS A 84 -9.62 5.41 12.33
C LYS A 84 -9.57 6.40 11.17
N LYS A 85 -8.75 6.11 10.15
CA LYS A 85 -8.65 6.95 8.95
C LYS A 85 -9.98 7.08 8.22
N PHE A 86 -10.77 6.00 8.17
CA PHE A 86 -12.12 6.05 7.60
C PHE A 86 -13.03 7.01 8.39
N ILE A 87 -13.02 6.93 9.72
CA ILE A 87 -13.79 7.82 10.60
C ILE A 87 -13.37 9.28 10.41
N GLU A 88 -12.07 9.57 10.37
CA GLU A 88 -11.55 10.93 10.16
C GLU A 88 -12.03 11.51 8.83
N ASN A 89 -11.95 10.74 7.75
CA ASN A 89 -12.43 11.16 6.43
C ASN A 89 -13.95 11.40 6.43
N HIS A 90 -14.72 10.50 7.04
CA HIS A 90 -16.18 10.65 7.15
C HIS A 90 -16.56 11.89 7.95
N ASN A 91 -15.85 12.16 9.05
CA ASN A 91 -16.07 13.34 9.88
C ASN A 91 -15.66 14.63 9.14
N ALA A 92 -14.59 14.61 8.33
CA ALA A 92 -14.26 15.74 7.47
C ALA A 92 -15.37 16.05 6.45
N ASP A 93 -16.03 15.02 5.92
CA ASP A 93 -17.20 15.18 5.04
C ASP A 93 -18.46 15.63 5.81
N TYR A 94 -18.62 15.21 7.07
CA TYR A 94 -19.68 15.69 7.97
C TYR A 94 -19.55 17.19 8.23
N GLU A 95 -18.35 17.69 8.54
CA GLU A 95 -18.10 19.13 8.73
C GLU A 95 -18.38 19.95 7.46
N GLN A 96 -18.31 19.32 6.28
CA GLN A 96 -18.67 19.93 5.00
C GLN A 96 -20.17 19.79 4.67
N GLY A 97 -20.97 19.16 5.52
CA GLY A 97 -22.40 18.91 5.32
C GLY A 97 -22.72 17.86 4.25
N LYS A 98 -21.75 17.01 3.87
CA LYS A 98 -21.96 15.94 2.86
C LYS A 98 -22.55 14.67 3.46
N THR A 99 -22.34 14.45 4.75
CA THR A 99 -22.94 13.35 5.52
C THR A 99 -23.77 13.92 6.65
N SER A 100 -24.78 13.18 7.12
CA SER A 100 -25.74 13.64 8.12
C SER A 100 -25.35 13.29 9.56
N PHE A 101 -24.27 12.54 9.76
CA PHE A 101 -23.82 12.07 11.07
C PHE A 101 -22.31 12.09 11.18
N SER A 102 -21.80 12.04 12.40
CA SER A 102 -20.37 11.84 12.69
C SER A 102 -20.14 10.44 13.26
N MET A 103 -18.89 9.99 13.19
CA MET A 103 -18.44 8.69 13.67
C MET A 103 -17.35 8.87 14.73
N GLY A 104 -17.17 7.85 15.55
CA GLY A 104 -16.11 7.80 16.55
C GLY A 104 -15.51 6.40 16.68
N LEU A 105 -14.29 6.34 17.21
CA LEU A 105 -13.68 5.06 17.58
C LEU A 105 -14.53 4.38 18.64
N ASN A 106 -14.77 3.08 18.47
CA ASN A 106 -15.60 2.28 19.34
C ASN A 106 -14.98 0.88 19.54
N GLY A 107 -15.64 0.01 20.30
CA GLY A 107 -15.14 -1.32 20.63
C GLY A 107 -15.04 -2.29 19.43
N PHE A 108 -15.55 -1.92 18.27
CA PHE A 108 -15.45 -2.67 17.01
C PHE A 108 -14.43 -2.10 16.04
N SER A 109 -13.69 -1.06 16.44
CA SER A 109 -12.70 -0.41 15.56
C SER A 109 -11.54 -1.33 15.16
N ASP A 110 -11.30 -2.44 15.86
CA ASP A 110 -10.32 -3.48 15.51
C ASP A 110 -10.87 -4.60 14.60
N MET A 111 -12.12 -4.50 14.16
CA MET A 111 -12.79 -5.52 13.36
C MET A 111 -12.92 -5.10 11.89
N THR A 112 -12.72 -6.07 11.01
CA THR A 112 -13.10 -5.92 9.60
C THR A 112 -14.62 -6.00 9.45
N TRP A 113 -15.14 -5.50 8.33
CA TRP A 113 -16.57 -5.59 8.03
C TRP A 113 -17.05 -7.05 7.99
N GLU A 114 -16.23 -7.96 7.45
CA GLU A 114 -16.50 -9.39 7.38
C GLU A 114 -16.64 -10.00 8.77
N GLU A 115 -15.73 -9.68 9.67
CA GLU A 115 -15.77 -10.14 11.06
C GLU A 115 -16.96 -9.56 11.82
N PHE A 116 -17.25 -8.26 11.63
CA PHE A 116 -18.38 -7.60 12.26
C PHE A 116 -19.70 -8.24 11.84
N LYS A 117 -19.89 -8.52 10.54
CA LYS A 117 -21.08 -9.24 10.06
C LYS A 117 -21.24 -10.61 10.74
N ILE A 118 -20.16 -11.39 10.80
CA ILE A 118 -20.22 -12.75 11.37
C ILE A 118 -20.54 -12.70 12.87
N ARG A 119 -19.94 -11.77 13.62
CA ARG A 119 -20.05 -11.74 15.08
C ARG A 119 -21.23 -10.93 15.60
N CYS A 120 -21.68 -9.90 14.89
CA CYS A 120 -22.55 -8.87 15.45
C CYS A 120 -23.90 -8.71 14.75
N THR A 121 -24.09 -9.21 13.52
CA THR A 121 -25.35 -8.98 12.78
C THR A 121 -26.30 -10.17 12.77
N GLY A 122 -25.90 -11.32 13.36
CA GLY A 122 -26.74 -12.53 13.42
C GLY A 122 -27.02 -13.19 12.06
N ILE A 123 -26.39 -12.71 10.99
CA ILE A 123 -26.52 -13.28 9.64
C ILE A 123 -25.62 -14.52 9.58
N LEU A 124 -26.22 -15.70 9.69
CA LEU A 124 -25.53 -16.96 9.49
C LEU A 124 -25.08 -17.05 8.03
N LYS A 125 -23.77 -17.06 7.83
CA LYS A 125 -23.19 -17.51 6.57
C LYS A 125 -23.52 -18.99 6.39
N SER A 126 -23.91 -19.39 5.18
CA SER A 126 -23.96 -20.82 4.82
C SER A 126 -22.60 -21.46 5.13
N PRO A 127 -22.52 -22.73 5.54
CA PRO A 127 -21.26 -23.41 5.83
C PRO A 127 -20.20 -23.28 4.72
N GLU A 128 -20.63 -22.98 3.50
CA GLU A 128 -19.79 -22.77 2.31
C GLU A 128 -19.04 -21.43 2.29
N ASP A 129 -19.50 -20.40 3.01
CA ASP A 129 -18.94 -19.03 2.97
C ASP A 129 -17.95 -18.72 4.12
N LEU A 130 -17.65 -19.72 4.95
CA LEU A 130 -16.63 -19.60 5.99
C LEU A 130 -15.24 -19.68 5.34
N PRO A 131 -14.33 -18.73 5.62
CA PRO A 131 -12.94 -18.90 5.22
C PRO A 131 -12.41 -20.18 5.88
N LYS A 132 -11.97 -21.15 5.07
CA LYS A 132 -11.35 -22.40 5.54
C LYS A 132 -10.26 -22.04 6.54
N SER A 133 -10.58 -22.14 7.83
CA SER A 133 -9.63 -21.87 8.89
C SER A 133 -8.52 -22.90 8.77
N LYS A 134 -7.35 -22.41 8.38
CA LYS A 134 -6.01 -22.97 8.51
C LYS A 134 -5.98 -24.39 9.11
N THR A 135 -5.71 -25.34 8.21
CA THR A 135 -5.04 -26.62 8.42
C THR A 135 -4.62 -26.92 9.87
N LEU A 136 -5.42 -27.72 10.58
CA LEU A 136 -4.98 -28.53 11.73
C LEU A 136 -5.19 -30.04 11.50
N GLU A 137 -5.39 -30.47 10.24
CA GLU A 137 -5.42 -31.90 9.90
C GLU A 137 -4.15 -32.41 9.19
N GLU A 138 -3.20 -31.55 8.81
CA GLU A 138 -1.98 -31.97 8.10
C GLU A 138 -0.78 -32.25 9.02
N ASN A 139 -1.00 -32.80 10.22
CA ASN A 139 0.09 -33.30 11.07
C ASN A 139 -0.31 -34.53 11.91
N ARG A 140 -1.22 -35.37 11.42
CA ARG A 140 -1.50 -36.71 12.02
C ARG A 140 -0.73 -37.85 11.34
N ASN A 141 0.05 -37.58 10.29
CA ASN A 141 0.65 -38.63 9.47
C ASN A 141 2.15 -38.87 9.68
N GLU A 142 2.75 -38.34 10.74
CA GLU A 142 4.10 -38.75 11.16
C GLU A 142 4.09 -39.10 12.65
N ALA A 143 3.46 -40.22 12.99
CA ALA A 143 3.82 -40.94 14.20
C ALA A 143 5.14 -41.68 13.92
N PRO A 144 6.15 -41.62 14.81
CA PRO A 144 7.37 -42.39 14.64
C PRO A 144 7.02 -43.89 14.70
N VAL A 145 7.40 -44.62 13.66
CA VAL A 145 7.43 -46.09 13.68
C VAL A 145 8.43 -46.47 14.77
N MET A 146 7.93 -47.08 15.85
CA MET A 146 8.79 -47.73 16.84
C MET A 146 9.26 -49.05 16.21
N ASP A 147 10.55 -49.14 15.91
CA ASP A 147 11.26 -50.42 15.70
C ASP A 147 11.48 -51.14 17.03
#